data_AF-A0A357CLU5-F1
#
_entry.id   AF-A0A357CLU5-F1
#
_cell.length_a   1.000
_cell.length_b   1.000
_cell.length_c   1.000
_cell.angle_alpha   90.00
_cell.angle_beta   90.00
_cell.angle_gamma   90.00
#
_symmetry.space_group_name_H-M   'P 1'
#
loop_
_entity.id
_entity.type
_entity.pdbx_description
1 polymer ?
#
loop_
_entity_poly.entity_id
_entity_poly.type
_entity_poly.pdbx_seq_one_letter_code
_entity_poly.pdbx_strand_id
1 'polypeptide(L)'
;MEDVAEAVARVLAHPGTVGRTYELAGPGVYTLRDLIGFTLRVVGKRRLLMPVPFAVAEIQARLLEFLPSPPLTTGQVDLLRADSVASGALPGLRELNIPPKAVEEVVPTYIGRSRAPERD
;
A
#
# COMPACT_ATOMS: atom_id res chain seq x y z
N MET A 1 -5.52 -8.32 -1.48
CA MET A 1 -4.60 -9.49 -1.47
C MET A 1 -5.16 -10.63 -2.31
N GLU A 2 -6.46 -10.91 -2.25
CA GLU A 2 -7.15 -11.91 -3.09
C GLU A 2 -6.82 -11.79 -4.59
N ASP A 3 -7.00 -10.60 -5.18
CA ASP A 3 -6.76 -10.38 -6.62
C ASP A 3 -5.32 -10.73 -7.05
N VAL A 4 -4.33 -10.45 -6.19
CA VAL A 4 -2.92 -10.78 -6.45
C VAL A 4 -2.67 -12.28 -6.34
N ALA A 5 -3.26 -12.94 -5.34
CA ALA A 5 -3.15 -14.39 -5.19
C ALA A 5 -3.78 -15.12 -6.39
N GLU A 6 -4.93 -14.65 -6.85
CA GLU A 6 -5.58 -15.16 -8.05
C GLU A 6 -4.75 -14.91 -9.31
N ALA A 7 -4.13 -13.73 -9.44
CA ALA A 7 -3.22 -13.42 -10.54
C ALA A 7 -2.05 -14.40 -10.60
N VAL A 8 -1.41 -14.68 -9.46
CA VAL A 8 -0.32 -15.66 -9.37
C VAL A 8 -0.82 -17.05 -9.79
N ALA A 9 -1.97 -17.50 -9.29
CA ALA A 9 -2.54 -18.79 -9.66
C ALA A 9 -2.81 -18.89 -11.17
N ARG A 10 -3.38 -17.84 -11.78
CA ARG A 10 -3.66 -17.81 -13.22
C ARG A 10 -2.38 -17.77 -14.05
N VAL A 11 -1.38 -17.00 -13.64
CA VAL A 11 -0.07 -16.95 -14.34
C VAL A 11 0.57 -18.34 -14.35
N LEU A 12 0.60 -19.03 -13.20
CA LEU A 12 1.18 -20.37 -13.09
C LEU A 12 0.43 -21.44 -13.91
N ALA A 13 -0.89 -21.32 -14.05
CA ALA A 13 -1.71 -22.29 -14.78
C ALA A 13 -1.60 -22.18 -16.31
N HIS A 14 -1.09 -21.07 -16.85
CA HIS A 14 -1.10 -20.80 -18.30
C HIS A 14 0.33 -20.72 -18.85
N PRO A 15 0.79 -21.70 -19.64
CA PRO A 15 2.14 -21.70 -20.22
C PRO A 15 2.49 -20.46 -21.06
N GLY A 16 1.48 -19.79 -21.64
CA GLY A 16 1.66 -18.57 -22.44
C GLY A 16 2.09 -17.32 -21.66
N THR A 17 2.14 -17.40 -20.33
CA THR A 17 2.58 -16.30 -19.45
C THR A 17 4.07 -16.37 -19.11
N VAL A 18 4.75 -17.46 -19.45
CA VAL A 18 6.18 -17.66 -19.16
C VAL A 18 7.00 -16.54 -19.80
N GLY A 19 7.91 -15.95 -19.02
CA GLY A 19 8.78 -14.86 -19.46
C GLY A 19 8.06 -13.50 -19.59
N ARG A 20 6.80 -13.38 -19.16
CA ARG A 20 6.08 -12.10 -19.15
C ARG A 20 6.10 -11.46 -17.75
N THR A 21 6.23 -10.15 -17.73
CA THR A 21 6.10 -9.33 -16.52
C THR A 21 4.70 -8.73 -16.48
N TYR A 22 4.05 -8.79 -15.31
CA TYR A 22 2.73 -8.22 -15.08
C TYR A 22 2.79 -7.15 -13.99
N GLU A 23 2.05 -6.05 -14.19
CA GLU A 23 1.89 -4.99 -13.20
C GLU A 23 0.55 -5.13 -12.47
N LEU A 24 0.61 -5.63 -11.24
CA LEU A 24 -0.59 -5.86 -10.44
C LEU A 24 -0.90 -4.61 -9.61
N ALA A 25 -1.82 -3.78 -10.12
CA ALA A 25 -2.28 -2.57 -9.45
C ALA A 25 -3.81 -2.51 -9.38
N GLY A 26 -4.32 -1.82 -8.36
CA GLY A 26 -5.74 -1.53 -8.21
C GLY A 26 -6.26 -0.55 -9.27
N PRO A 27 -7.58 -0.26 -9.27
CA PRO A 27 -8.19 0.58 -10.29
C PRO A 27 -7.87 2.08 -10.16
N GLY A 28 -7.32 2.52 -9.02
CA GLY A 28 -7.02 3.92 -8.72
C GLY A 28 -5.57 4.13 -8.29
N VAL A 29 -5.05 5.34 -8.57
CA VAL A 29 -3.76 5.83 -8.09
C VAL A 29 -4.00 6.79 -6.93
N TYR A 30 -3.23 6.64 -5.85
CA TYR A 30 -3.40 7.40 -4.62
C TYR A 30 -2.07 7.98 -4.17
N THR A 31 -2.09 9.20 -3.65
CA THR A 31 -0.96 9.70 -2.87
C THR A 31 -0.98 9.07 -1.48
N LEU A 32 0.18 9.02 -0.80
CA LEU A 32 0.23 8.59 0.59
C LEU A 32 -0.71 9.42 1.49
N ARG A 33 -0.85 10.72 1.20
CA ARG A 33 -1.77 11.61 1.91
C ARG A 33 -3.22 11.16 1.75
N ASP A 34 -3.63 10.75 0.55
CA ASP A 34 -5.00 10.27 0.29
C ASP A 34 -5.28 8.98 1.07
N LEU A 35 -4.33 8.04 1.08
CA LEU A 35 -4.45 6.78 1.79
C LEU A 35 -4.52 6.97 3.31
N ILE A 36 -3.69 7.85 3.88
CA ILE A 36 -3.75 8.18 5.31
C ILE A 36 -5.07 8.89 5.63
N GLY A 37 -5.49 9.84 4.80
CA GLY A 37 -6.76 10.55 4.97
C GLY A 37 -7.96 9.61 4.91
N PHE A 38 -7.98 8.66 3.97
CA PHE A 38 -8.99 7.62 3.87
C PHE A 38 -9.00 6.72 5.10
N THR A 39 -7.83 6.24 5.53
CA THR A 39 -7.68 5.41 6.74
C THR A 39 -8.25 6.12 7.97
N LEU A 40 -7.89 7.40 8.18
CA LEU A 40 -8.39 8.23 9.28
C LEU A 40 -9.92 8.34 9.28
N ARG A 41 -10.54 8.50 8.09
CA ARG A 41 -12.00 8.51 7.95
C ARG A 41 -12.61 7.17 8.35
N VAL A 42 -12.06 6.05 7.85
CA VAL A 42 -12.56 4.70 8.15
C VAL A 42 -12.47 4.39 9.65
N VAL A 43 -11.36 4.72 10.30
CA VAL A 43 -11.18 4.47 11.75
C VAL A 43 -11.85 5.53 12.65
N GLY A 44 -12.41 6.60 12.08
CA GLY A 44 -13.09 7.67 12.81
C GLY A 44 -12.17 8.63 13.59
N LYS A 45 -10.91 8.81 13.14
CA LYS A 45 -9.93 9.71 13.81
C LYS A 45 -9.72 10.99 13.00
N ARG A 46 -9.52 12.11 13.70
CA ARG A 46 -9.09 13.39 13.11
C ARG A 46 -7.65 13.66 13.54
N ARG A 47 -6.73 13.73 12.58
CA ARG A 47 -5.30 14.01 12.80
C ARG A 47 -4.83 14.99 11.73
N LEU A 48 -3.95 15.93 12.13
CA LEU A 48 -3.32 16.86 11.20
C LEU A 48 -2.25 16.13 10.39
N LEU A 49 -2.27 16.30 9.06
CA LEU A 49 -1.28 15.72 8.15
C LEU A 49 -0.30 16.80 7.69
N MET A 50 0.88 16.81 8.31
CA MET A 50 1.95 17.75 8.00
C MET A 50 2.97 17.10 7.05
N PRO A 51 3.43 17.79 6.00
CA PRO A 51 4.52 17.29 5.18
C PRO A 51 5.82 17.27 6.00
N VAL A 52 6.60 16.20 5.86
CA VAL A 52 7.92 16.06 6.49
C VAL A 52 8.96 16.01 5.38
N PRO A 53 9.99 16.89 5.40
CA PRO A 53 11.08 16.81 4.44
C PRO A 53 11.82 15.47 4.57
N PHE A 54 12.23 14.88 3.45
CA PHE A 54 12.91 13.58 3.46
C PHE A 54 14.18 13.55 4.32
N ALA A 55 14.97 14.62 4.36
CA ALA A 55 16.16 14.69 5.21
C ALA A 55 15.83 14.51 6.70
N VAL A 56 14.69 15.05 7.15
CA VAL A 56 14.20 14.87 8.52
C VAL A 56 13.73 13.43 8.74
N ALA A 57 12.99 12.88 7.78
CA ALA A 57 12.51 11.49 7.84
C ALA A 57 13.67 10.48 7.88
N GLU A 58 14.75 10.71 7.13
CA GLU A 58 15.95 9.87 7.14
C GLU A 58 16.67 9.90 8.49
N ILE A 59 16.84 11.09 9.09
CA ILE A 59 17.44 11.22 10.43
C ILE A 59 16.58 10.46 11.45
N GLN A 60 15.26 10.65 11.41
CA GLN A 60 14.34 9.93 12.30
C GLN A 60 14.45 8.42 12.11
N ALA A 61 14.42 7.95 10.86
CA ALA A 61 14.53 6.54 10.53
C ALA A 61 15.83 5.91 11.07
N ARG A 62 16.99 6.56 10.86
CA ARG A 62 18.28 6.08 11.38
C ARG A 62 18.29 5.93 12.90
N LEU A 63 17.63 6.84 13.62
CA LEU A 63 17.53 6.75 15.08
C LEU A 63 16.57 5.63 15.51
N LEU A 64 15.47 5.46 14.79
CA LEU A 64 14.41 4.50 15.12
C LEU A 64 14.77 3.05 14.76
N GLU A 65 15.64 2.83 13.77
CA GLU A 65 16.10 1.50 13.33
C GLU A 65 16.77 0.66 14.42
N PHE A 66 17.31 1.30 15.46
CA PHE A 66 17.92 0.59 16.59
C PHE A 66 16.90 -0.02 17.56
N LEU A 67 15.61 0.28 17.40
CA LEU A 67 14.56 -0.30 18.23
C LEU A 67 14.24 -1.74 17.82
N PRO A 68 13.84 -2.63 18.75
CA PRO A 68 13.44 -4.01 18.43
C PRO A 68 12.30 -4.12 17.41
N SER A 69 11.45 -3.10 17.32
CA SER A 69 10.38 -2.97 16.33
C SER A 69 10.37 -1.51 15.84
N PRO A 70 11.18 -1.19 14.82
CA PRO A 70 11.34 0.19 14.36
C PRO A 70 10.06 0.67 13.66
N PRO A 71 9.43 1.76 14.12
CA PRO A 71 8.21 2.27 13.49
C PRO A 71 8.46 2.94 12.12
N LEU A 72 9.71 3.31 11.84
CA LEU A 72 10.16 3.84 10.55
C LEU A 72 11.59 3.38 10.29
N THR A 73 11.85 2.85 9.09
CA THR A 73 13.20 2.46 8.64
C THR A 73 13.67 3.30 7.46
N THR A 74 14.98 3.38 7.24
CA THR A 74 15.60 4.10 6.13
C THR A 74 15.14 3.53 4.80
N GLY A 75 15.06 2.21 4.68
CA GLY A 75 14.49 1.55 3.50
C GLY A 75 13.01 1.91 3.25
N GLN A 76 12.20 2.10 4.29
CA GLN A 76 10.83 2.60 4.12
C GLN A 76 10.82 4.04 3.60
N VAL A 77 11.72 4.90 4.09
CA VAL A 77 11.86 6.28 3.58
C VAL A 77 12.27 6.26 2.10
N ASP A 78 13.16 5.37 1.69
CA ASP A 78 13.57 5.23 0.30
C ASP A 78 12.41 4.81 -0.61
N LEU A 79 11.57 3.87 -0.17
CA LEU A 79 10.37 3.47 -0.92
C LEU A 79 9.37 4.62 -1.09
N LEU A 80 9.31 5.56 -0.16
CA LEU A 80 8.44 6.74 -0.26
C LEU A 80 8.95 7.79 -1.26
N ARG A 81 10.20 7.71 -1.71
CA ARG A 81 10.78 8.64 -2.68
C ARG A 81 10.37 8.34 -4.12
N ALA A 82 9.97 7.11 -4.40
CA ALA A 82 9.62 6.65 -5.74
C ALA A 82 8.12 6.28 -5.82
N ASP A 83 7.50 6.65 -6.94
CA ASP A 83 6.09 6.31 -7.17
C ASP A 83 5.95 4.81 -7.44
N SER A 84 5.21 4.12 -6.56
CA SER A 84 4.88 2.70 -6.69
C SER A 84 3.55 2.52 -7.44
N VAL A 85 3.52 2.98 -8.70
CA VAL A 85 2.33 2.94 -9.56
C VAL A 85 2.58 2.04 -10.77
N ALA A 86 1.51 1.43 -11.32
CA ALA A 86 1.62 0.73 -12.60
C ALA A 86 2.00 1.75 -13.70
N SER A 87 2.98 1.38 -14.52
CA SER A 87 3.40 2.21 -15.66
C SER A 87 2.34 2.24 -16.76
N GLY A 88 1.49 1.21 -16.82
CA GLY A 88 0.51 1.03 -17.90
C GLY A 88 1.13 0.53 -19.21
N ALA A 89 2.44 0.28 -19.23
CA ALA A 89 3.13 -0.27 -20.39
C ALA A 89 3.12 -1.81 -20.42
N LEU A 90 2.80 -2.44 -19.29
CA LEU A 90 2.77 -3.88 -19.12
C LEU A 90 1.34 -4.38 -18.85
N PRO A 91 1.03 -5.65 -19.16
CA PRO A 91 -0.26 -6.24 -18.82
C PRO A 91 -0.46 -6.25 -17.30
N GLY A 92 -1.69 -6.04 -16.85
CA GLY A 92 -2.07 -6.06 -15.44
C GLY A 92 -3.15 -7.09 -15.13
N LEU A 93 -3.96 -6.79 -14.10
CA LEU A 93 -4.99 -7.71 -13.60
C LEU A 93 -6.10 -7.98 -14.63
N ARG A 94 -6.45 -6.99 -15.46
CA ARG A 94 -7.53 -7.13 -16.45
C ARG A 94 -7.17 -8.11 -17.56
N GLU A 95 -5.91 -8.13 -17.98
CA GLU A 95 -5.37 -9.05 -18.99
C GLU A 95 -5.37 -10.50 -18.48
N LEU A 96 -5.33 -10.68 -17.17
CA LEU A 96 -5.52 -11.96 -16.52
C LEU A 96 -7.00 -12.30 -16.29
N ASN A 97 -7.94 -11.50 -16.80
CA ASN A 97 -9.40 -11.57 -16.56
C ASN A 97 -9.80 -11.41 -15.09
N ILE A 98 -9.05 -10.63 -14.31
CA ILE A 98 -9.33 -10.32 -12.91
C ILE A 98 -9.79 -8.86 -12.81
N PRO A 99 -11.04 -8.58 -12.42
CA PRO A 99 -11.50 -7.22 -12.20
C PRO A 99 -10.87 -6.67 -10.90
N PRO A 100 -10.05 -5.62 -10.95
CA PRO A 100 -9.37 -5.12 -9.76
C PRO A 100 -10.35 -4.44 -8.80
N LYS A 101 -10.32 -4.82 -7.52
CA LYS A 101 -11.18 -4.22 -6.48
C LYS A 101 -10.63 -2.87 -6.00
N ALA A 102 -11.52 -1.93 -5.71
CA ALA A 102 -11.15 -0.62 -5.19
C ALA A 102 -10.74 -0.68 -3.71
N VAL A 103 -9.80 0.18 -3.31
CA VAL A 103 -9.33 0.26 -1.92
C VAL A 103 -10.48 0.60 -0.98
N GLU A 104 -11.38 1.48 -1.42
CA GLU A 104 -12.55 1.95 -0.69
C GLU A 104 -13.58 0.85 -0.43
N GLU A 105 -13.61 -0.18 -1.27
CA GLU A 105 -14.50 -1.32 -1.14
C GLU A 105 -13.95 -2.34 -0.13
N VAL A 106 -12.66 -2.66 -0.23
CA VAL A 106 -12.06 -3.76 0.52
C VAL A 106 -11.60 -3.33 1.91
N VAL A 107 -10.93 -2.18 2.03
CA VAL A 107 -10.30 -1.77 3.30
C VAL A 107 -11.26 -1.71 4.48
N PRO A 108 -12.48 -1.12 4.38
CA PRO A 108 -13.41 -1.06 5.51
C PRO A 108 -13.85 -2.42 6.06
N THR A 109 -13.68 -3.50 5.29
CA THR A 109 -14.07 -4.85 5.72
C THR A 109 -13.14 -5.45 6.77
N TYR A 110 -11.89 -4.99 6.85
CA TYR A 110 -10.87 -5.56 7.76
C TYR A 110 -10.19 -4.53 8.67
N ILE A 111 -10.35 -3.22 8.44
CA ILE A 111 -10.02 -2.19 9.44
C ILE A 111 -11.30 -1.64 10.09
N GLY A 112 -11.47 -1.96 11.37
CA GLY A 112 -12.60 -1.47 12.16
C GLY A 112 -12.37 -0.06 12.75
N ARG A 113 -13.41 0.50 13.39
CA ARG A 113 -13.24 1.66 14.27
C ARG A 113 -12.26 1.29 15.38
N SER A 114 -11.21 2.09 15.54
CA SER A 114 -10.26 1.95 16.65
C SER A 114 -11.05 2.05 17.96
N ARG A 115 -11.07 1.00 18.78
CA ARG A 115 -11.36 1.16 20.21
C ARG A 115 -10.31 2.11 20.76
N ALA A 116 -10.72 3.12 21.54
CA ALA A 116 -9.78 3.94 22.26
C ALA A 116 -8.97 3.04 23.21
N PRO A 117 -7.66 3.28 23.42
CA PRO A 117 -6.97 2.62 24.51
C PRO A 117 -7.66 3.04 25.81
N GLU A 118 -8.15 2.06 26.55
CA GLU A 118 -8.55 2.20 27.94
C GLU A 118 -7.31 2.75 28.68
N ARG A 119 -7.45 3.97 29.21
CA ARG A 119 -6.41 4.60 30.03
C ARG A 119 -6.68 4.16 31.47
N ASP A 120 -5.92 3.18 31.94
CA ASP A 120 -5.64 3.01 33.36
C ASP A 120 -4.46 3.90 33.77
#